data_AF-A0A970CPJ6-F1
#
_entry.id   AF-A0A970CPJ6-F1
#
_cell.length_a   1.000
_cell.length_b   1.000
_cell.length_c   1.000
_cell.angle_alpha   90.00
_cell.angle_beta   90.00
_cell.angle_gamma   90.00
#
_symmetry.space_group_name_H-M   'P 1'
#
loop_
_entity.id
_entity.type
_entity.pdbx_description
1 polymer ?
#
loop_
_entity_poly.entity_id
_entity_poly.type
_entity_poly.pdbx_seq_one_letter_code
_entity_poly.pdbx_strand_id
1 'polypeptide(L)'
;MFKEDIAPELLLKIQQDFQRSIEENTRIKELFKLLKSQKATYAEANEYAILIGENLAATFKKHITSDVLPDGRMYYNIADRILKNTLENNHKLIADYSAEVQAALNKQAGIGIKALKPELNIDRIEGIVNRVASEENFDNVSWILDEPVVNYSQSVVDAAIKINAAFHFKSGLSPRIIRTSTGKCCDWCNKLVGVYDYQSVRDTGNDVFRRHRFCKCTVEYDPRDSKKVNVHTHKESGSKEDKEARIKLYEKQRKQLEKEEEKRRKLRIEKAKFFEEEQKQAIKERRERLIHGE
;
A
#
# COMPACT_ATOMS: atom_id res chain seq x y z
N MET A 1 36.03 -17.49 -1.91
CA MET A 1 35.45 -16.76 -3.06
C MET A 1 34.38 -15.82 -2.51
N PHE A 2 34.54 -14.51 -2.68
CA PHE A 2 33.44 -13.58 -2.43
C PHE A 2 32.38 -13.87 -3.50
N LYS A 3 31.25 -14.46 -3.11
CA LYS A 3 30.10 -14.54 -4.02
C LYS A 3 29.75 -13.11 -4.40
N GLU A 4 29.66 -12.83 -5.69
CA GLU A 4 29.24 -11.52 -6.21
C GLU A 4 27.91 -11.11 -5.55
N ASP A 5 27.78 -9.83 -5.18
CA ASP A 5 26.53 -9.30 -4.66
C ASP A 5 25.47 -9.31 -5.78
N ILE A 6 24.58 -10.30 -5.76
CA ILE A 6 23.55 -10.49 -6.79
C ILE A 6 22.41 -9.47 -6.72
N ALA A 7 22.25 -8.79 -5.58
CA ALA A 7 21.04 -8.01 -5.31
C ALA A 7 20.84 -6.78 -6.25
N PRO A 8 21.88 -6.01 -6.64
CA PRO A 8 21.70 -4.90 -7.58
C PRO A 8 21.20 -5.35 -8.95
N GLU A 9 21.82 -6.39 -9.52
CA GLU A 9 21.46 -6.88 -10.86
C GLU A 9 20.08 -7.53 -10.84
N LEU A 10 19.77 -8.32 -9.81
CA LEU A 10 18.48 -8.95 -9.63
C LEU A 10 17.36 -7.91 -9.45
N LEU A 11 17.59 -6.88 -8.63
CA LEU A 11 16.63 -5.76 -8.47
C LEU A 11 16.37 -5.05 -9.80
N LEU A 12 17.41 -4.76 -10.58
CA LEU A 12 17.27 -4.09 -11.88
C LEU A 12 16.43 -4.94 -12.86
N LYS A 13 16.70 -6.25 -12.95
CA LYS A 13 15.92 -7.18 -13.79
C LYS A 13 14.45 -7.20 -13.37
N ILE A 14 14.17 -7.29 -12.08
CA ILE A 14 12.81 -7.28 -11.54
C ILE A 14 12.11 -5.96 -11.89
N GLN A 15 12.76 -4.82 -11.67
CA GLN A 15 12.15 -3.51 -11.96
C GLN A 15 11.83 -3.33 -13.44
N GLN A 16 12.73 -3.72 -14.33
CA GLN A 16 12.53 -3.60 -15.78
C GLN A 16 11.42 -4.52 -16.28
N ASP A 17 11.39 -5.77 -15.83
CA ASP A 17 10.37 -6.74 -16.24
C ASP A 17 8.99 -6.38 -15.66
N PHE A 18 8.95 -5.93 -14.41
CA PHE A 18 7.71 -5.41 -13.81
C PHE A 18 7.19 -4.19 -14.59
N GLN A 19 8.05 -3.20 -14.87
CA GLN A 19 7.67 -2.02 -15.63
C GLN A 19 7.12 -2.38 -17.02
N ARG A 20 7.77 -3.31 -17.72
CA ARG A 20 7.30 -3.81 -19.01
C ARG A 20 5.94 -4.49 -18.89
N SER A 21 5.76 -5.35 -17.88
CA SER A 21 4.51 -6.09 -17.68
C SER A 21 3.31 -5.16 -17.46
N ILE A 22 3.49 -4.06 -16.71
CA ILE A 22 2.42 -3.07 -16.49
C ILE A 22 2.16 -2.22 -17.74
N GLU A 23 3.20 -1.88 -18.50
CA GLU A 23 3.11 -1.10 -19.73
C GLU A 23 2.47 -1.89 -20.87
N GLU A 24 2.63 -3.21 -20.91
CA GLU A 24 2.05 -4.07 -21.92
C GLU A 24 0.60 -4.46 -21.59
N ASN A 25 0.23 -4.47 -20.31
CA ASN A 25 -1.08 -4.89 -19.83
C ASN A 25 -2.25 -4.02 -20.37
N THR A 26 -3.07 -4.61 -21.24
CA THR A 26 -4.22 -3.93 -21.86
C THR A 26 -5.25 -3.46 -20.84
N ARG A 27 -5.51 -4.26 -19.79
CA ARG A 27 -6.51 -3.89 -18.78
C ARG A 27 -6.06 -2.70 -17.93
N ILE A 28 -4.78 -2.64 -17.56
CA ILE A 28 -4.19 -1.47 -16.89
C ILE A 28 -4.36 -0.20 -17.76
N LYS A 29 -4.12 -0.30 -19.08
CA LYS A 29 -4.35 0.83 -20.00
C LYS A 29 -5.81 1.29 -20.02
N GLU A 30 -6.76 0.37 -19.98
CA GLU A 30 -8.19 0.69 -19.92
C GLU A 30 -8.56 1.40 -18.61
N LEU A 31 -8.03 0.93 -17.48
CA LEU A 31 -8.22 1.57 -16.17
C LEU A 31 -7.72 3.02 -16.18
N PHE A 32 -6.54 3.29 -16.77
CA PHE A 32 -6.07 4.66 -16.96
C PHE A 32 -6.96 5.51 -17.88
N LYS A 33 -7.61 4.92 -18.90
CA LYS A 33 -8.59 5.65 -19.72
C LYS A 33 -9.82 6.03 -18.88
N LEU A 34 -10.33 5.11 -18.06
CA LEU A 34 -11.44 5.39 -17.13
C LEU A 34 -11.07 6.49 -16.14
N LEU A 35 -9.87 6.44 -15.57
CA LEU A 35 -9.33 7.46 -14.67
C LEU A 35 -9.30 8.85 -15.33
N LYS A 36 -8.69 8.94 -16.53
CA LYS A 36 -8.62 10.19 -17.31
C LYS A 36 -9.99 10.76 -17.66
N SER A 37 -10.95 9.88 -17.94
CA SER A 37 -12.34 10.27 -18.22
C SER A 37 -13.15 10.62 -16.95
N GLN A 38 -12.53 10.56 -15.76
CA GLN A 38 -13.18 10.77 -14.46
C GLN A 38 -14.36 9.81 -14.26
N LYS A 39 -14.28 8.58 -14.76
CA LYS A 39 -15.31 7.53 -14.58
C LYS A 39 -14.87 6.41 -13.64
N ALA A 40 -13.58 6.33 -13.31
CA ALA A 40 -13.07 5.34 -12.38
C ALA A 40 -13.58 5.59 -10.96
N THR A 41 -13.92 4.51 -10.29
CA THR A 41 -14.31 4.45 -8.88
C THR A 41 -13.29 3.64 -8.08
N TYR A 42 -13.56 3.41 -6.80
CA TYR A 42 -12.72 2.52 -6.00
C TYR A 42 -12.80 1.05 -6.43
N ALA A 43 -13.80 0.65 -7.21
CA ALA A 43 -13.81 -0.65 -7.87
C ALA A 43 -12.65 -0.76 -8.87
N GLU A 44 -12.47 0.23 -9.75
CA GLU A 44 -11.33 0.31 -10.67
C GLU A 44 -10.00 0.46 -9.94
N ALA A 45 -9.96 1.19 -8.81
CA ALA A 45 -8.74 1.28 -7.99
C ALA A 45 -8.35 -0.08 -7.38
N ASN A 46 -9.33 -0.84 -6.88
CA ASN A 46 -9.10 -2.19 -6.37
C ASN A 46 -8.65 -3.16 -7.47
N GLU A 47 -9.28 -3.11 -8.65
CA GLU A 47 -8.85 -3.90 -9.80
C GLU A 47 -7.42 -3.55 -10.23
N TYR A 48 -7.10 -2.25 -10.31
CA TYR A 48 -5.75 -1.79 -10.60
C TYR A 48 -4.75 -2.33 -9.57
N ALA A 49 -5.07 -2.27 -8.27
CA ALA A 49 -4.21 -2.80 -7.22
C ALA A 49 -4.01 -4.32 -7.31
N ILE A 50 -5.05 -5.08 -7.67
CA ILE A 50 -4.94 -6.53 -7.92
C ILE A 50 -3.98 -6.78 -9.08
N LEU A 51 -4.18 -6.12 -10.23
CA LEU A 51 -3.34 -6.31 -11.41
C LEU A 51 -1.87 -5.93 -11.13
N ILE A 52 -1.65 -4.80 -10.47
CA ILE A 52 -0.30 -4.34 -10.11
C ILE A 52 0.38 -5.36 -9.17
N GLY A 53 -0.34 -5.87 -8.17
CA GLY A 53 0.17 -6.92 -7.28
C GLY A 53 0.43 -8.25 -7.99
N GLU A 54 -0.47 -8.69 -8.87
CA GLU A 54 -0.34 -9.95 -9.63
C GLU A 54 0.84 -9.88 -10.62
N ASN A 55 1.05 -8.75 -11.29
CA ASN A 55 2.22 -8.55 -12.16
C ASN A 55 3.52 -8.56 -11.35
N LEU A 56 3.57 -7.87 -10.20
CA LEU A 56 4.77 -7.89 -9.35
C LEU A 56 5.07 -9.29 -8.80
N ALA A 57 4.05 -10.01 -8.33
CA ALA A 57 4.17 -11.39 -7.86
C ALA A 57 4.68 -12.32 -8.97
N ALA A 58 4.16 -12.18 -10.20
CA ALA A 58 4.65 -12.94 -11.35
C ALA A 58 6.12 -12.63 -11.67
N THR A 59 6.53 -11.36 -11.60
CA THR A 59 7.93 -10.97 -11.75
C THR A 59 8.82 -11.56 -10.65
N PHE A 60 8.38 -11.52 -9.39
CA PHE A 60 9.13 -12.17 -8.31
C PHE A 60 9.29 -13.67 -8.56
N LYS A 61 8.22 -14.37 -8.90
CA LYS A 61 8.27 -15.82 -9.20
C LYS A 61 9.21 -16.16 -10.35
N LYS A 62 9.33 -15.27 -11.34
CA LYS A 62 10.18 -15.47 -12.52
C LYS A 62 11.67 -15.26 -12.23
N HIS A 63 12.02 -14.27 -11.41
CA HIS A 63 13.43 -13.86 -11.21
C HIS A 63 14.00 -14.27 -9.86
N ILE A 64 13.18 -14.49 -8.85
CA ILE A 64 13.62 -14.90 -7.51
C ILE A 64 13.36 -16.40 -7.39
N THR A 65 14.41 -17.18 -7.67
CA THR A 65 14.40 -18.64 -7.63
C THR A 65 15.57 -19.15 -6.80
N SER A 66 15.47 -20.36 -6.26
CA SER A 66 16.54 -20.92 -5.40
C SER A 66 17.88 -21.02 -6.12
N ASP A 67 17.90 -21.26 -7.44
CA ASP A 67 19.12 -21.36 -8.24
C ASP A 67 19.88 -20.05 -8.41
N VAL A 68 19.18 -18.89 -8.40
CA VAL A 68 19.85 -17.58 -8.47
C VAL A 68 20.29 -17.08 -7.09
N LEU A 69 19.73 -17.66 -6.01
CA LEU A 69 20.01 -17.26 -4.64
C LEU A 69 21.27 -17.95 -4.09
N PRO A 70 22.03 -17.30 -3.19
CA PRO A 70 23.22 -17.92 -2.62
C PRO A 70 22.81 -19.14 -1.78
N ASP A 71 23.30 -20.31 -2.17
CA ASP A 71 23.03 -21.59 -1.48
C ASP A 71 21.53 -21.93 -1.40
N GLY A 72 20.72 -21.43 -2.34
CA GLY A 72 19.26 -21.64 -2.32
C GLY A 72 18.52 -20.78 -1.30
N ARG A 73 19.21 -19.87 -0.60
CA ARG A 73 18.66 -19.12 0.53
C ARG A 73 18.43 -17.65 0.22
N MET A 74 17.25 -17.14 0.56
CA MET A 74 17.02 -15.70 0.61
C MET A 74 17.57 -15.12 1.91
N TYR A 75 18.66 -14.38 1.85
CA TYR A 75 19.18 -13.66 3.01
C TYR A 75 18.46 -12.34 3.23
N TYR A 76 18.35 -11.90 4.49
CA TYR A 76 17.64 -10.67 4.87
C TYR A 76 18.11 -9.43 4.10
N ASN A 77 19.43 -9.26 3.93
CA ASN A 77 19.99 -8.12 3.18
C ASN A 77 19.60 -8.13 1.69
N ILE A 78 19.47 -9.31 1.07
CA ILE A 78 19.00 -9.46 -0.31
C ILE A 78 17.50 -9.16 -0.37
N ALA A 79 16.71 -9.76 0.54
CA ALA A 79 15.27 -9.55 0.65
C ALA A 79 14.91 -8.08 0.89
N ASP A 80 15.55 -7.41 1.86
CA ASP A 80 15.30 -6.00 2.20
C ASP A 80 15.57 -5.11 0.98
N ARG A 81 16.72 -5.27 0.33
CA ARG A 81 17.08 -4.45 -0.85
C ARG A 81 16.13 -4.65 -2.01
N ILE A 82 15.70 -5.89 -2.28
CA ILE A 82 14.82 -6.17 -3.42
C ILE A 82 13.37 -5.81 -3.10
N LEU A 83 12.82 -6.38 -2.03
CA LEU A 83 11.39 -6.31 -1.73
C LEU A 83 10.97 -4.94 -1.24
N LYS A 84 11.79 -4.23 -0.48
CA LYS A 84 11.45 -2.88 -0.03
C LYS A 84 11.32 -1.92 -1.20
N ASN A 85 12.32 -1.87 -2.09
CA ASN A 85 12.28 -0.99 -3.25
C ASN A 85 11.07 -1.28 -4.16
N THR A 86 10.78 -2.56 -4.39
CA THR A 86 9.68 -2.96 -5.28
C THR A 86 8.30 -2.76 -4.64
N LEU A 87 8.10 -3.10 -3.36
CA LEU A 87 6.84 -2.92 -2.64
C LEU A 87 6.54 -1.44 -2.33
N GLU A 88 7.56 -0.60 -2.14
CA GLU A 88 7.39 0.85 -2.01
C GLU A 88 6.94 1.48 -3.34
N ASN A 89 7.56 1.08 -4.46
CA ASN A 89 7.10 1.51 -5.79
C ASN A 89 5.66 1.05 -6.06
N ASN A 90 5.35 -0.19 -5.70
CA ASN A 90 4.02 -0.76 -5.81
C ASN A 90 2.97 0.04 -5.02
N HIS A 91 3.28 0.38 -3.76
CA HIS A 91 2.44 1.28 -2.95
C HIS A 91 2.24 2.62 -3.63
N LYS A 92 3.32 3.24 -4.12
CA LYS A 92 3.26 4.55 -4.77
C LYS A 92 2.31 4.55 -5.95
N LEU A 93 2.42 3.57 -6.86
CA LEU A 93 1.56 3.44 -8.03
C LEU A 93 0.07 3.38 -7.64
N ILE A 94 -0.26 2.56 -6.63
CA ILE A 94 -1.64 2.33 -6.20
C ILE A 94 -2.18 3.54 -5.41
N ALA A 95 -1.36 4.13 -4.55
CA ALA A 95 -1.71 5.32 -3.78
C ALA A 95 -1.96 6.53 -4.69
N ASP A 96 -1.15 6.70 -5.72
CA ASP A 96 -1.31 7.76 -6.72
C ASP A 96 -2.62 7.57 -7.52
N TYR A 97 -2.85 6.36 -8.04
CA TYR A 97 -4.11 6.04 -8.74
C TYR A 97 -5.35 6.24 -7.85
N SER A 98 -5.30 5.75 -6.61
CA SER A 98 -6.41 5.87 -5.66
C SER A 98 -6.71 7.33 -5.28
N ALA A 99 -5.68 8.17 -5.16
CA ALA A 99 -5.87 9.59 -4.90
C ALA A 99 -6.50 10.32 -6.09
N GLU A 100 -6.17 9.95 -7.32
CA GLU A 100 -6.82 10.50 -8.52
C GLU A 100 -8.30 10.06 -8.62
N VAL A 101 -8.59 8.79 -8.33
CA VAL A 101 -9.98 8.29 -8.22
C VAL A 101 -10.75 9.10 -7.17
N GLN A 102 -10.20 9.26 -5.97
CA GLN A 102 -10.83 10.04 -4.91
C GLN A 102 -11.05 11.50 -5.33
N ALA A 103 -10.08 12.11 -6.02
CA ALA A 103 -10.22 13.48 -6.51
C ALA A 103 -11.35 13.61 -7.54
N ALA A 104 -11.51 12.62 -8.43
CA ALA A 104 -12.63 12.56 -9.37
C ALA A 104 -13.97 12.43 -8.65
N LEU A 105 -14.07 11.52 -7.66
CA LEU A 105 -15.28 11.35 -6.84
C LEU A 105 -15.62 12.62 -6.06
N ASN A 106 -14.63 13.29 -5.47
CA ASN A 106 -14.83 14.56 -4.77
C ASN A 106 -15.40 15.62 -5.72
N LYS A 107 -14.84 15.74 -6.92
CA LYS A 107 -15.30 16.70 -7.91
C LYS A 107 -16.73 16.43 -8.36
N GLN A 108 -17.06 15.17 -8.65
CA GLN A 108 -18.43 14.76 -9.02
C GLN A 108 -19.44 15.09 -7.91
N ALA A 109 -19.05 14.91 -6.65
CA ALA A 109 -19.87 15.23 -5.49
C ALA A 109 -19.91 16.73 -5.12
N GLY A 110 -19.27 17.61 -5.89
CA GLY A 110 -19.20 19.05 -5.60
C GLY A 110 -18.33 19.40 -4.38
N ILE A 111 -17.46 18.48 -3.96
CA ILE A 111 -16.59 18.61 -2.80
C ILE A 111 -15.27 19.28 -3.22
N GLY A 112 -15.09 20.54 -2.83
CA GLY A 112 -13.93 21.37 -3.18
C GLY A 112 -12.62 21.09 -2.42
N ILE A 113 -12.39 19.85 -1.96
CA ILE A 113 -11.15 19.45 -1.25
C ILE A 113 -10.41 18.36 -2.03
N LYS A 114 -9.08 18.44 -2.01
CA LYS A 114 -8.19 17.47 -2.64
C LYS A 114 -8.20 16.14 -1.87
N ALA A 115 -7.90 15.06 -2.58
CA ALA A 115 -7.73 13.75 -1.99
C ALA A 115 -6.45 13.68 -1.13
N LEU A 116 -6.50 12.90 -0.06
CA LEU A 116 -5.34 12.49 0.73
C LEU A 116 -4.78 11.17 0.20
N LYS A 117 -3.46 11.02 0.25
CA LYS A 117 -2.77 9.76 -0.06
C LYS A 117 -2.58 8.94 1.21
N PRO A 118 -2.73 7.60 1.14
CA PRO A 118 -2.44 6.74 2.27
C PRO A 118 -0.93 6.70 2.57
N GLU A 119 -0.59 6.61 3.86
CA GLU A 119 0.78 6.35 4.30
C GLU A 119 1.25 4.95 3.88
N LEU A 120 2.55 4.84 3.65
CA LEU A 120 3.22 3.57 3.39
C LEU A 120 3.20 2.67 4.62
N ASN A 121 2.72 1.43 4.48
CA ASN A 121 2.68 0.46 5.57
C ASN A 121 4.03 -0.28 5.68
N ILE A 122 4.95 0.31 6.43
CA ILE A 122 6.32 -0.18 6.66
C ILE A 122 6.30 -1.54 7.33
N ASP A 123 5.54 -1.68 8.41
CA ASP A 123 5.51 -2.88 9.24
C ASP A 123 5.12 -4.11 8.41
N ARG A 124 4.23 -3.90 7.44
CA ARG A 124 3.81 -4.94 6.50
C ARG A 124 4.90 -5.30 5.50
N ILE A 125 5.66 -4.33 4.99
CA ILE A 125 6.83 -4.61 4.14
C ILE A 125 7.89 -5.36 4.95
N GLU A 126 8.24 -4.88 6.14
CA GLU A 126 9.21 -5.53 7.02
C GLU A 126 8.76 -6.96 7.37
N GLY A 127 7.46 -7.18 7.60
CA GLY A 127 6.89 -8.51 7.83
C GLY A 127 7.09 -9.47 6.64
N ILE A 128 6.90 -8.99 5.40
CA ILE A 128 7.17 -9.78 4.18
C ILE A 128 8.68 -10.08 4.09
N VAL A 129 9.53 -9.07 4.23
CA VAL A 129 11.00 -9.23 4.17
C VAL A 129 11.49 -10.26 5.18
N ASN A 130 11.09 -10.12 6.44
CA ASN A 130 11.48 -11.04 7.52
C ASN A 130 11.03 -12.46 7.24
N ARG A 131 9.79 -12.65 6.76
CA ARG A 131 9.24 -13.98 6.54
C ARG A 131 9.89 -14.70 5.35
N VAL A 132 10.23 -14.00 4.27
CA VAL A 132 10.90 -14.61 3.12
C VAL A 132 12.35 -14.99 3.47
N ALA A 133 12.98 -14.24 4.37
CA ALA A 133 14.36 -14.50 4.80
C ALA A 133 14.51 -15.54 5.92
N SER A 134 13.42 -16.14 6.38
CA SER A 134 13.43 -16.94 7.62
C SER A 134 13.82 -18.40 7.44
N GLU A 135 13.70 -18.96 6.22
CA GLU A 135 14.03 -20.37 5.95
C GLU A 135 15.41 -20.52 5.32
N GLU A 136 15.98 -21.72 5.45
CA GLU A 136 17.22 -22.09 4.76
C GLU A 136 17.00 -22.31 3.26
N ASN A 137 15.87 -22.89 2.87
CA ASN A 137 15.49 -23.08 1.48
C ASN A 137 14.37 -22.10 1.10
N PHE A 138 14.63 -21.26 0.10
CA PHE A 138 13.68 -20.27 -0.39
C PHE A 138 12.38 -20.89 -0.91
N ASP A 139 12.41 -22.10 -1.48
CA ASP A 139 11.21 -22.74 -2.04
C ASP A 139 10.11 -22.93 -0.98
N ASN A 140 10.49 -23.15 0.28
CA ASN A 140 9.57 -23.31 1.41
C ASN A 140 8.78 -22.01 1.77
N VAL A 141 9.29 -20.86 1.34
CA VAL A 141 8.71 -19.52 1.64
C VAL A 141 8.37 -18.69 0.42
N SER A 142 8.71 -19.16 -0.77
CA SER A 142 8.43 -18.49 -2.05
C SER A 142 6.98 -18.01 -2.20
N TRP A 143 6.01 -18.74 -1.63
CA TRP A 143 4.59 -18.39 -1.60
C TRP A 143 4.27 -17.03 -0.98
N ILE A 144 5.16 -16.48 -0.15
CA ILE A 144 5.00 -15.14 0.44
C ILE A 144 5.06 -14.04 -0.62
N LEU A 145 5.82 -14.29 -1.70
CA LEU A 145 5.97 -13.35 -2.81
C LEU A 145 4.84 -13.44 -3.85
N ASP A 146 3.80 -14.23 -3.57
CA ASP A 146 2.63 -14.41 -4.42
C ASP A 146 1.41 -13.66 -3.85
N GLU A 147 0.36 -14.36 -3.43
CA GLU A 147 -0.86 -13.75 -2.89
C GLU A 147 -0.63 -12.65 -1.83
N PRO A 148 0.31 -12.78 -0.87
CA PRO A 148 0.50 -11.71 0.12
C PRO A 148 0.90 -10.37 -0.48
N VAL A 149 1.57 -10.35 -1.65
CA VAL A 149 1.89 -9.14 -2.42
C VAL A 149 0.63 -8.52 -3.03
N VAL A 150 -0.26 -9.36 -3.57
CA VAL A 150 -1.57 -8.92 -4.10
C VAL A 150 -2.45 -8.38 -2.97
N ASN A 151 -2.42 -9.02 -1.80
CA ASN A 151 -3.16 -8.57 -0.62
C ASN A 151 -2.60 -7.27 -0.05
N TYR A 152 -1.27 -7.10 -0.05
CA TYR A 152 -0.62 -5.84 0.30
C TYR A 152 -1.08 -4.72 -0.64
N SER A 153 -1.08 -4.98 -1.94
CA SER A 153 -1.53 -4.03 -2.98
C SER A 153 -2.96 -3.54 -2.73
N GLN A 154 -3.90 -4.46 -2.51
CA GLN A 154 -5.30 -4.10 -2.20
C GLN A 154 -5.42 -3.29 -0.91
N SER A 155 -4.61 -3.60 0.11
CA SER A 155 -4.67 -2.86 1.38
C SER A 155 -4.28 -1.39 1.27
N VAL A 156 -3.55 -1.00 0.22
CA VAL A 156 -3.25 0.42 -0.08
C VAL A 156 -4.52 1.16 -0.50
N VAL A 157 -5.40 0.51 -1.26
CA VAL A 157 -6.71 1.07 -1.66
C VAL A 157 -7.60 1.24 -0.44
N ASP A 158 -7.68 0.22 0.42
CA ASP A 158 -8.45 0.29 1.67
C ASP A 158 -7.95 1.44 2.56
N ALA A 159 -6.63 1.62 2.66
CA ALA A 159 -6.03 2.71 3.41
C ALA A 159 -6.38 4.08 2.80
N ALA A 160 -6.40 4.21 1.47
CA ALA A 160 -6.82 5.43 0.78
C ALA A 160 -8.28 5.77 1.06
N ILE A 161 -9.18 4.77 1.03
CA ILE A 161 -10.59 4.96 1.40
C ILE A 161 -10.70 5.42 2.85
N LYS A 162 -10.01 4.73 3.76
CA LYS A 162 -10.08 5.01 5.19
C LYS A 162 -9.63 6.43 5.53
N ILE A 163 -8.49 6.88 4.99
CA ILE A 163 -7.96 8.22 5.30
C ILE A 163 -8.86 9.32 4.73
N ASN A 164 -9.42 9.13 3.53
CA ASN A 164 -10.32 10.11 2.92
C ASN A 164 -11.70 10.12 3.58
N ALA A 165 -12.25 8.96 3.95
CA ALA A 165 -13.49 8.89 4.73
C ALA A 165 -13.35 9.55 6.10
N ALA A 166 -12.25 9.29 6.81
CA ALA A 166 -11.93 9.94 8.08
C ALA A 166 -11.84 11.46 7.92
N PHE A 167 -11.16 11.92 6.87
CA PHE A 167 -11.00 13.34 6.60
C PHE A 167 -12.33 14.02 6.23
N HIS A 168 -13.14 13.39 5.38
CA HIS A 168 -14.45 13.91 4.99
C HIS A 168 -15.39 14.00 6.18
N PHE A 169 -15.42 12.95 7.01
CA PHE A 169 -16.19 12.97 8.25
C PHE A 169 -15.73 14.10 9.18
N LYS A 170 -14.43 14.24 9.42
CA LYS A 170 -13.85 15.35 10.21
C LYS A 170 -14.19 16.74 9.61
N SER A 171 -14.37 16.81 8.30
CA SER A 171 -14.78 18.01 7.55
C SER A 171 -16.28 18.31 7.59
N GLY A 172 -17.04 17.55 8.37
CA GLY A 172 -18.49 17.72 8.52
C GLY A 172 -19.33 17.02 7.44
N LEU A 173 -18.72 16.16 6.60
CA LEU A 173 -19.42 15.37 5.59
C LEU A 173 -19.86 14.01 6.15
N SER A 174 -20.66 13.28 5.37
CA SER A 174 -21.28 12.02 5.78
C SER A 174 -20.96 10.88 4.80
N PRO A 175 -19.67 10.50 4.64
CA PRO A 175 -19.28 9.49 3.66
C PRO A 175 -19.82 8.12 4.03
N ARG A 176 -20.06 7.30 3.00
CA ARG A 176 -20.43 5.89 3.13
C ARG A 176 -19.32 4.98 2.65
N ILE A 177 -19.23 3.82 3.29
CA ILE A 177 -18.37 2.70 2.92
C ILE A 177 -19.28 1.60 2.40
N ILE A 178 -19.01 1.12 1.20
CA ILE A 178 -19.79 0.06 0.55
C ILE A 178 -18.85 -1.13 0.41
N ARG A 179 -19.21 -2.28 0.95
CA ARG A 179 -18.42 -3.51 0.78
C ARG A 179 -19.20 -4.49 -0.08
N THR A 180 -18.59 -4.91 -1.19
CA THR A 180 -19.20 -5.80 -2.17
C THR A 180 -18.40 -7.11 -2.23
N SER A 181 -19.10 -8.24 -2.12
CA SER A 181 -18.48 -9.56 -2.26
C SER A 181 -18.42 -9.99 -3.72
N THR A 182 -17.34 -10.68 -4.07
CA THR A 182 -17.20 -11.37 -5.36
C THR A 182 -17.85 -12.76 -5.35
N GLY A 183 -18.46 -13.18 -4.23
CA GLY A 183 -19.03 -14.51 -4.02
C GLY A 183 -18.00 -15.62 -3.73
N LYS A 184 -16.69 -15.31 -3.83
CA LYS A 184 -15.58 -16.27 -3.62
C LYS A 184 -14.72 -15.95 -2.40
N CYS A 185 -15.21 -15.12 -1.47
CA CYS A 185 -14.49 -14.79 -0.23
C CYS A 185 -14.93 -15.66 0.94
N CYS A 186 -14.14 -15.67 2.02
CA CYS A 186 -14.48 -16.40 3.24
C CYS A 186 -15.76 -15.84 3.92
N ASP A 187 -16.39 -16.68 4.75
CA ASP A 187 -17.64 -16.36 5.43
C ASP A 187 -17.58 -15.08 6.26
N TRP A 188 -16.45 -14.84 6.93
CA TRP A 188 -16.27 -13.62 7.70
C TRP A 188 -16.29 -12.39 6.79
N CYS A 189 -15.63 -12.42 5.62
CA CYS A 189 -15.67 -11.31 4.67
C CYS A 189 -17.06 -11.14 4.05
N ASN A 190 -17.79 -12.23 3.81
CA ASN A 190 -19.18 -12.17 3.35
C ASN A 190 -20.11 -11.52 4.38
N LYS A 191 -19.91 -11.78 5.68
CA LYS A 191 -20.69 -11.16 6.76
C LYS A 191 -20.49 -9.65 6.88
N LEU A 192 -19.40 -9.11 6.35
CA LEU A 192 -19.11 -7.67 6.32
C LEU A 192 -19.68 -6.95 5.10
N VAL A 193 -20.34 -7.66 4.18
CA VAL A 193 -20.96 -7.06 2.99
C VAL A 193 -22.11 -6.15 3.42
N GLY A 194 -22.13 -4.93 2.89
CA GLY A 194 -23.16 -3.97 3.23
C GLY A 194 -22.76 -2.54 2.92
N VAL A 195 -23.68 -1.64 3.24
CA VAL A 195 -23.51 -0.20 3.12
C VAL A 195 -23.49 0.40 4.52
N TYR A 196 -22.41 1.09 4.86
CA TYR A 196 -22.16 1.63 6.19
C TYR A 196 -21.99 3.14 6.13
N ASP A 197 -22.69 3.88 6.99
CA ASP A 197 -22.30 5.26 7.29
C ASP A 197 -20.95 5.23 8.02
N TYR A 198 -19.96 5.99 7.55
CA TYR A 198 -18.62 5.97 8.15
C TYR A 198 -18.65 6.26 9.66
N GLN A 199 -19.58 7.13 10.11
CA GLN A 199 -19.81 7.42 11.53
C GLN A 199 -20.08 6.16 12.37
N SER A 200 -20.82 5.19 11.82
CA SER A 200 -21.21 3.97 12.53
C SER A 200 -20.07 2.95 12.67
N VAL A 201 -19.05 3.04 11.81
CA VAL A 201 -18.00 2.01 11.71
C VAL A 201 -16.62 2.52 12.12
N ARG A 202 -16.39 3.83 12.17
CA ARG A 202 -15.07 4.43 12.46
C ARG A 202 -14.44 3.97 13.78
N ASP A 203 -15.27 3.70 14.80
CA ASP A 203 -14.84 3.38 16.17
C ASP A 203 -15.01 1.88 16.51
N THR A 204 -15.38 1.04 15.54
CA THR A 204 -15.71 -0.39 15.74
C THR A 204 -14.50 -1.33 15.61
N GLY A 205 -13.28 -0.80 15.58
CA GLY A 205 -12.09 -1.57 15.21
C GLY A 205 -11.84 -1.64 13.70
N ASN A 206 -12.67 -0.97 12.89
CA ASN A 206 -12.52 -0.79 11.44
C ASN A 206 -12.58 -2.09 10.63
N ASP A 207 -13.35 -3.08 11.08
CA ASP A 207 -13.47 -4.39 10.42
C ASP A 207 -13.93 -4.29 8.96
N VAL A 208 -14.74 -3.28 8.63
CA VAL A 208 -15.20 -3.03 7.26
C VAL A 208 -14.06 -2.79 6.26
N PHE A 209 -12.87 -2.37 6.73
CA PHE A 209 -11.66 -2.17 5.92
C PHE A 209 -10.69 -3.34 6.01
N ARG A 210 -10.93 -4.31 6.89
CA ARG A 210 -10.02 -5.45 7.09
C ARG A 210 -10.29 -6.53 6.03
N ARG A 211 -9.23 -7.24 5.65
CA ARG A 211 -9.25 -8.28 4.62
C ARG A 211 -8.43 -9.47 5.09
N HIS A 212 -8.94 -10.68 4.86
CA HIS A 212 -8.16 -11.90 5.00
C HIS A 212 -7.29 -12.13 3.75
N ARG A 213 -6.34 -13.06 3.87
CA ARG A 213 -5.56 -13.57 2.74
C ARG A 213 -6.52 -14.15 1.68
N PHE A 214 -6.27 -13.91 0.38
CA PHE A 214 -7.12 -14.33 -0.75
C PHE A 214 -8.50 -13.65 -0.87
N CYS A 215 -8.82 -12.67 -0.02
CA CYS A 215 -10.03 -11.87 -0.23
C CYS A 215 -9.88 -11.06 -1.52
N LYS A 216 -10.89 -11.10 -2.40
CA LYS A 216 -11.03 -10.24 -3.58
C LYS A 216 -12.24 -9.29 -3.47
N CYS A 217 -12.87 -9.17 -2.30
CA CYS A 217 -13.96 -8.22 -2.08
C CYS A 217 -13.51 -6.79 -2.34
N THR A 218 -14.42 -5.99 -2.89
CA THR A 218 -14.20 -4.57 -3.10
C THR A 218 -14.72 -3.80 -1.90
N VAL A 219 -13.93 -2.84 -1.42
CA VAL A 219 -14.40 -1.77 -0.54
C VAL A 219 -14.48 -0.53 -1.43
N GLU A 220 -15.65 0.10 -1.45
CA GLU A 220 -15.93 1.30 -2.21
C GLU A 220 -16.28 2.44 -1.27
N TYR A 221 -16.19 3.65 -1.83
CA TYR A 221 -16.39 4.90 -1.13
C TYR A 221 -17.45 5.72 -1.87
N ASP A 222 -18.48 6.13 -1.14
CA ASP A 222 -19.47 7.07 -1.62
C ASP A 222 -19.38 8.38 -0.79
N PRO A 223 -18.92 9.49 -1.40
CA PRO A 223 -18.83 10.78 -0.71
C PRO A 223 -20.20 11.35 -0.30
N ARG A 224 -21.29 10.85 -0.92
CA ARG A 224 -22.60 11.51 -1.06
C ARG A 224 -22.49 12.88 -1.71
N ASP A 225 -23.64 13.48 -2.04
CA ASP A 225 -23.69 14.90 -2.36
C ASP A 225 -23.08 15.73 -1.23
N SER A 226 -22.57 16.93 -1.55
CA SER A 226 -22.20 17.93 -0.55
C SER A 226 -23.44 18.34 0.25
N LYS A 227 -23.84 17.52 1.23
CA LYS A 227 -25.07 17.70 2.01
C LYS A 227 -25.11 19.13 2.55
N LYS A 228 -26.30 19.73 2.47
CA LYS A 228 -26.60 21.03 3.07
C LYS A 228 -26.53 21.01 4.59
N VAL A 229 -26.24 19.90 5.27
CA VAL A 229 -26.19 19.84 6.75
C VAL A 229 -24.91 19.16 7.22
N ASN A 230 -24.19 19.81 8.12
CA ASN A 230 -22.96 19.31 8.72
C ASN A 230 -23.26 18.26 9.80
N VAL A 231 -22.57 17.12 9.77
CA VAL A 231 -22.84 16.00 10.70
C VAL A 231 -22.47 16.26 12.17
N HIS A 232 -21.59 17.23 12.44
CA HIS A 232 -21.16 17.57 13.81
C HIS A 232 -22.01 18.68 14.43
N THR A 233 -22.34 19.69 13.63
CA THR A 233 -23.06 20.88 14.12
C THR A 233 -24.55 20.81 13.87
N HIS A 234 -25.00 19.89 13.01
CA HIS A 234 -26.38 19.79 12.53
C HIS A 234 -26.92 21.08 11.87
N LYS A 235 -26.02 22.01 11.49
CA LYS A 235 -26.36 23.28 10.83
C LYS A 235 -26.22 23.18 9.33
N GLU A 236 -26.82 24.13 8.62
CA GLU A 236 -26.64 24.23 7.18
C GLU A 236 -25.15 24.39 6.82
N SER A 237 -24.71 23.72 5.74
CA SER A 237 -23.33 23.66 5.29
C SER A 237 -23.25 23.92 3.79
N GLY A 238 -22.14 24.51 3.35
CA GLY A 238 -21.88 24.83 1.94
C GLY A 238 -21.61 26.31 1.67
N SER A 239 -21.53 27.13 2.73
CA SER A 239 -21.10 28.51 2.63
C SER A 239 -19.65 28.61 2.13
N LYS A 240 -19.21 29.81 1.71
CA LYS A 240 -17.79 30.05 1.39
C LYS A 240 -16.90 29.75 2.61
N GLU A 241 -17.34 30.14 3.79
CA GLU A 241 -16.62 29.93 5.06
C GLU A 241 -16.43 28.44 5.36
N ASP A 242 -17.45 27.61 5.13
CA ASP A 242 -17.33 26.15 5.30
C ASP A 242 -16.29 25.57 4.34
N LYS A 243 -16.30 26.02 3.08
CA LYS A 243 -15.32 25.57 2.08
C LYS A 243 -13.91 25.96 2.48
N GLU A 244 -13.71 27.20 2.94
CA GLU A 244 -12.42 27.67 3.45
C GLU A 244 -11.96 26.91 4.69
N ALA A 245 -12.87 26.62 5.63
CA ALA A 245 -12.57 25.83 6.81
C ALA A 245 -12.11 24.40 6.44
N ARG A 246 -12.76 23.78 5.46
CA ARG A 246 -12.36 22.46 4.93
C ARG A 246 -10.99 22.52 4.26
N ILE A 247 -10.67 23.57 3.50
CA ILE A 247 -9.35 23.76 2.89
C ILE A 247 -8.27 23.94 3.96
N LYS A 248 -8.50 24.78 4.98
CA LYS A 248 -7.56 24.95 6.10
C LYS A 248 -7.34 23.64 6.86
N LEU A 249 -8.40 22.86 7.07
CA LEU A 249 -8.31 21.55 7.71
C LEU A 249 -7.52 20.55 6.85
N TYR A 250 -7.73 20.56 5.53
CA TYR A 250 -6.94 19.77 4.59
C TYR A 250 -5.45 20.11 4.68
N GLU A 251 -5.09 21.39 4.63
CA GLU A 251 -3.69 21.82 4.71
C GLU A 251 -3.03 21.41 6.03
N LYS A 252 -3.77 21.50 7.15
CA LYS A 252 -3.29 21.03 8.46
C LYS A 252 -3.06 19.53 8.45
N GLN A 253 -4.01 18.74 7.95
CA GLN A 253 -3.89 17.28 7.89
C GLN A 253 -2.73 16.87 6.98
N ARG A 254 -2.59 17.50 5.80
CA ARG A 254 -1.49 17.24 4.86
C ARG A 254 -0.13 17.52 5.51
N LYS A 255 0.04 18.69 6.14
CA LYS A 255 1.29 19.04 6.85
C LYS A 255 1.61 18.07 7.98
N GLN A 256 0.60 17.52 8.65
CA GLN A 256 0.81 16.52 9.69
C GLN A 256 1.33 15.20 9.10
N LEU A 257 0.70 14.70 8.03
CA LEU A 257 1.14 13.50 7.32
C LEU A 257 2.57 13.65 6.78
N GLU A 258 2.89 14.80 6.17
CA GLU A 258 4.25 15.12 5.70
C GLU A 258 5.29 15.07 6.83
N LYS A 259 4.96 15.62 8.01
CA LYS A 259 5.85 15.57 9.18
C LYS A 259 6.02 14.15 9.74
N GLU A 260 4.94 13.37 9.79
CA GLU A 260 4.97 11.98 10.26
C GLU A 260 5.81 11.12 9.31
N GLU A 261 5.66 11.31 8.00
CA GLU A 261 6.47 10.66 6.96
C GLU A 261 7.95 11.03 7.09
N GLU A 262 8.27 12.33 7.27
CA GLU A 262 9.66 12.77 7.45
C GLU A 262 10.29 12.17 8.72
N LYS A 263 9.54 12.14 9.83
CA LYS A 263 10.00 11.51 11.09
C LYS A 263 10.30 10.02 10.88
N ARG A 264 9.40 9.29 10.22
CA ARG A 264 9.60 7.87 9.88
C ARG A 264 10.82 7.69 8.97
N ARG A 265 10.99 8.54 7.96
CA ARG A 265 12.15 8.51 7.05
C ARG A 265 13.47 8.67 7.81
N LYS A 266 13.55 9.64 8.73
CA LYS A 266 14.74 9.85 9.58
C LYS A 266 15.05 8.62 10.43
N LEU A 267 14.04 8.05 11.09
CA LEU A 267 14.18 6.84 11.90
C LEU A 267 14.69 5.65 11.06
N ARG A 268 14.25 5.52 9.80
CA ARG A 268 14.75 4.46 8.91
C ARG A 268 16.22 4.63 8.56
N ILE A 269 16.65 5.86 8.26
CA ILE A 269 18.05 6.16 7.93
C ILE A 269 18.94 5.85 9.14
N GLU A 270 18.48 6.19 10.35
CA GLU A 270 19.16 5.88 11.60
C GLU A 270 19.26 4.37 11.84
N LYS A 271 18.15 3.63 11.71
CA LYS A 271 18.11 2.16 11.84
C LYS A 271 19.04 1.48 10.82
N ALA A 272 19.06 1.95 9.57
CA ALA A 272 19.94 1.41 8.53
C ALA A 272 21.43 1.63 8.85
N LYS A 273 21.80 2.84 9.33
CA LYS A 273 23.17 3.13 9.76
C LYS A 273 23.61 2.24 10.93
N PHE A 274 22.74 2.04 11.91
CA PHE A 274 23.00 1.16 13.04
C PHE A 274 23.30 -0.27 12.58
N PHE A 275 22.49 -0.84 11.68
CA PHE A 275 22.74 -2.17 11.12
C PHE A 275 24.02 -2.25 10.29
N GLU A 276 24.37 -1.22 9.52
CA GLU A 276 25.64 -1.17 8.78
C GLU A 276 26.85 -1.15 9.72
N GLU A 277 26.76 -0.45 10.85
CA GLU A 277 27.81 -0.43 11.88
C GLU A 277 27.97 -1.80 12.56
N GLU A 278 26.87 -2.44 12.96
CA GLU A 278 26.89 -3.81 13.50
C GLU A 278 27.50 -4.81 12.52
N GLN A 279 27.15 -4.74 11.23
CA GLN A 279 27.73 -5.62 10.21
C GLN A 279 29.23 -5.39 10.03
N LYS A 280 29.69 -4.13 10.00
CA LYS A 280 31.13 -3.82 9.92
C LYS A 280 31.88 -4.38 11.11
N GLN A 281 31.30 -4.27 12.30
CA GLN A 281 31.88 -4.83 13.52
C GLN A 281 31.93 -6.36 13.48
N ALA A 282 30.85 -7.04 13.10
CA ALA A 282 30.81 -8.49 12.97
C ALA A 282 31.82 -9.01 11.91
N ILE A 283 31.98 -8.30 10.79
CA ILE A 283 32.99 -8.64 9.76
C ILE A 283 34.40 -8.48 10.32
N LYS A 284 34.66 -7.41 11.08
CA LYS A 284 35.95 -7.16 11.73
C LYS A 284 36.28 -8.29 12.72
N GLU A 285 35.36 -8.63 13.62
CA GLU A 285 35.52 -9.70 14.61
C GLU A 285 35.75 -11.07 13.93
N ARG A 286 35.00 -11.37 12.85
CA ARG A 286 35.19 -12.61 12.08
C ARG A 286 36.56 -12.66 11.41
N ARG A 287 37.05 -11.54 10.89
CA ARG A 287 38.39 -11.43 10.29
C ARG A 287 39.48 -11.62 11.35
N GLU A 288 39.30 -11.08 12.54
CA GLU A 288 40.23 -11.25 13.66
C GLU A 288 40.31 -12.72 14.09
N ARG A 289 39.18 -13.42 14.24
CA ARG A 289 39.15 -14.87 14.54
C ARG A 289 39.88 -15.71 13.48
N LEU A 290 39.68 -15.41 12.19
CA LEU A 290 40.37 -16.09 11.10
C LEU A 290 41.89 -15.85 11.09
N ILE A 291 42.35 -14.71 11.60
CA ILE A 291 43.79 -14.36 11.69
C ILE A 291 44.43 -15.02 12.92
N HIS A 292 43.68 -15.19 14.02
CA HIS A 292 44.23 -15.62 15.31
C HIS A 292 44.12 -17.13 15.57
N GLY A 293 43.53 -17.90 14.66
CA GLY A 293 43.61 -19.37 14.66
C GLY A 293 43.06 -20.01 15.92
N GLU A 294 41.75 -19.86 16.16
CA GLU A 294 40.94 -20.80 16.95
C GLU A 294 39.93 -21.51 16.04
#